data_AF-A0A835EB70-F1
#
_entry.id   AF-A0A835EB70-F1
#
_cell.length_a   1.000
_cell.length_b   1.000
_cell.length_c   1.000
_cell.angle_alpha   90.00
_cell.angle_beta   90.00
_cell.angle_gamma   90.00
#
_symmetry.space_group_name_H-M   'P 1'
#
loop_
_entity.id
_entity.type
_entity.pdbx_description
1 polymer ?
#
loop_
_entity_poly.entity_id
_entity_poly.type
_entity_poly.pdbx_seq_one_letter_code
_entity_poly.pdbx_strand_id
1 'polypeptide(L)'
;MLCWPFFADQQTNCRYARTEWRNGMEIRGEVRSAELAAMIREAMEGEQGREMSRRASEWKEKALLATSPGGSTVVNLGRLIDEVLLAKKQ
;
A
#
# COMPACT_ATOMS: atom_id res chain seq x y z
N MET A 1 4.67 5.84 4.07
CA MET A 1 5.74 4.84 3.88
C MET A 1 6.97 5.52 3.30
N LEU A 2 8.15 5.31 3.87
CA LEU A 2 9.41 5.65 3.20
C LEU A 2 9.79 4.47 2.30
N CYS A 3 9.95 4.70 1.01
CA CYS A 3 10.14 3.65 0.01
C CYS A 3 11.60 3.66 -0.46
N TRP A 4 12.33 2.57 -0.24
CA TRP A 4 13.68 2.38 -0.78
C TRP A 4 13.73 1.05 -1.53
N PRO A 5 13.36 1.04 -2.83
CA PRO A 5 13.19 -0.20 -3.57
C PRO A 5 14.53 -0.85 -3.90
N PHE A 6 14.62 -2.17 -3.72
CA PHE A 6 15.81 -2.96 -4.07
C PHE A 6 15.56 -3.87 -5.28
N PHE A 7 14.61 -4.82 -5.21
CA PHE A 7 14.40 -5.80 -6.28
C PHE A 7 12.94 -6.25 -6.41
N ALA A 8 12.68 -7.05 -7.46
CA ALA A 8 11.38 -7.62 -7.81
C ALA A 8 10.30 -6.55 -8.06
N ASP A 9 9.20 -6.60 -7.35
CA ASP A 9 8.06 -5.71 -7.49
C ASP A 9 8.22 -4.39 -6.70
N GLN A 10 9.30 -4.24 -5.92
CA GLN A 10 9.50 -3.09 -5.04
C GLN A 10 9.53 -1.76 -5.80
N GLN A 11 10.11 -1.71 -7.00
CA GLN A 11 10.11 -0.51 -7.84
C GLN A 11 8.68 -0.10 -8.22
N THR A 12 7.84 -1.07 -8.59
CA THR A 12 6.42 -0.86 -8.89
C THR A 12 5.66 -0.41 -7.64
N ASN A 13 5.85 -1.10 -6.52
CA ASN A 13 5.18 -0.77 -5.25
C ASN A 13 5.55 0.64 -4.77
N CYS A 14 6.82 1.03 -4.91
CA CYS A 14 7.30 2.39 -4.62
C CYS A 14 6.59 3.43 -5.48
N ARG A 15 6.48 3.17 -6.80
CA ARG A 15 5.74 4.04 -7.72
C ARG A 15 4.29 4.18 -7.29
N TYR A 16 3.58 3.08 -7.02
CA TYR A 16 2.18 3.11 -6.59
C TYR A 16 1.98 3.87 -5.28
N ALA A 17 2.82 3.62 -4.27
CA ALA A 17 2.77 4.31 -2.99
C ALA A 17 2.94 5.83 -3.15
N ARG A 18 3.80 6.26 -4.09
CA ARG A 18 4.04 7.67 -4.39
C ARG A 18 2.94 8.32 -5.23
N THR A 19 2.47 7.67 -6.30
CA THR A 19 1.62 8.33 -7.32
C THR A 19 0.14 8.02 -7.15
N GLU A 20 -0.21 6.74 -7.00
CA GLU A 20 -1.59 6.26 -7.02
C GLU A 20 -2.21 6.32 -5.62
N TRP A 21 -1.56 5.69 -4.65
CA TRP A 21 -2.06 5.63 -3.28
C TRP A 21 -1.72 6.89 -2.48
N ARG A 22 -0.65 7.60 -2.88
CA ARG A 22 -0.16 8.84 -2.27
C ARG A 22 0.05 8.73 -0.77
N ASN A 23 0.44 7.55 -0.31
CA ASN A 23 0.71 7.24 1.09
C ASN A 23 2.20 6.93 1.34
N GLY A 24 3.06 7.22 0.36
CA GLY A 24 4.50 7.02 0.47
C GLY A 24 5.34 8.10 -0.22
N MET A 25 6.60 8.20 0.22
CA MET A 25 7.64 9.01 -0.37
C MET A 25 8.87 8.13 -0.66
N GLU A 26 9.57 8.44 -1.74
CA GLU A 26 10.68 7.63 -2.26
C GLU A 26 12.02 8.19 -1.78
N ILE A 27 12.87 7.30 -1.25
CA ILE A 27 14.28 7.54 -0.99
C ILE A 27 15.02 7.39 -2.31
N ARG A 28 15.60 8.49 -2.80
CA ARG A 28 16.27 8.54 -4.11
C ARG A 28 17.78 8.55 -3.96
N GLY A 29 18.46 7.85 -4.86
CA GLY A 29 19.91 7.89 -4.99
C GLY A 29 20.64 7.21 -3.83
N GLU A 30 21.88 7.66 -3.59
CA GLU A 30 22.72 7.15 -2.51
C GLU A 30 22.22 7.70 -1.16
N VAL A 31 22.03 6.80 -0.18
CA VAL A 31 21.43 7.17 1.10
C VAL A 31 22.46 7.83 2.01
N ARG A 32 22.31 9.14 2.22
CA ARG A 32 23.08 9.88 3.22
C ARG A 32 22.28 10.00 4.51
N SER A 33 22.95 9.78 5.65
CA SER A 33 22.30 9.75 6.98
C SER A 33 21.53 11.02 7.33
N ALA A 34 22.09 12.20 6.99
CA ALA A 34 21.45 13.49 7.25
C ALA A 34 20.16 13.68 6.44
N GLU A 35 20.16 13.27 5.17
CA GLU A 35 18.98 13.35 4.29
C GLU A 35 17.90 12.38 4.74
N LEU A 36 18.29 11.15 5.09
CA LEU A 36 17.39 10.16 5.66
C LEU A 36 16.72 10.68 6.95
N ALA A 37 17.49 11.26 7.85
CA ALA A 37 16.96 11.82 9.08
C ALA A 37 15.97 12.98 8.82
N ALA A 38 16.22 13.81 7.81
CA ALA A 38 15.29 14.87 7.41
C ALA A 38 13.99 14.30 6.82
N MET A 39 14.06 13.30 5.95
CA MET A 39 12.88 12.62 5.41
C MET A 39 12.07 11.91 6.49
N ILE A 40 12.73 11.27 7.45
CA ILE A 40 12.03 10.65 8.60
C ILE A 40 11.26 11.70 9.39
N ARG A 41 11.89 12.85 9.71
CA ARG A 41 11.20 13.95 10.40
C ARG A 41 10.00 14.46 9.60
N GLU A 42 10.15 14.66 8.28
CA GLU A 42 9.03 15.09 7.42
C GLU A 42 7.91 14.04 7.38
N ALA A 43 8.24 12.75 7.31
CA ALA A 43 7.26 11.67 7.30
C ALA A 43 6.50 11.52 8.63
N MET A 44 7.15 11.83 9.75
CA MET A 44 6.57 11.68 11.09
C MET A 44 5.81 12.92 11.55
N GLU A 45 6.36 14.11 11.31
CA GLU A 45 5.91 15.37 11.92
C GLU A 45 5.56 16.44 10.87
N GLY A 46 5.97 16.23 9.62
CA GLY A 46 5.77 17.16 8.52
C GLY A 46 4.36 17.16 7.94
N GLU A 47 4.11 18.12 7.05
CA GLU A 47 2.83 18.24 6.37
C GLU A 47 2.60 17.09 5.38
N GLN A 48 3.66 16.68 4.67
CA GLN A 48 3.59 15.53 3.77
C GLN A 48 3.32 14.25 4.57
N GLY A 49 3.95 14.10 5.74
CA GLY A 49 3.69 13.03 6.70
C GLY A 49 2.22 12.92 7.10
N ARG A 50 1.62 14.06 7.50
CA ARG A 50 0.19 14.12 7.86
C ARG A 50 -0.74 13.76 6.70
N GLU A 51 -0.48 14.26 5.50
CA GLU A 51 -1.28 13.92 4.32
C GLU A 51 -1.15 12.43 3.95
N MET A 52 0.07 11.87 3.97
CA MET A 52 0.27 10.44 3.75
C MET A 52 -0.48 9.59 4.78
N SER A 53 -0.47 10.00 6.05
CA SER A 53 -1.18 9.30 7.14
C SER A 53 -2.69 9.34 6.92
N ARG A 54 -3.24 10.51 6.53
CA ARG A 54 -4.65 10.65 6.15
C ARG A 54 -5.03 9.73 4.99
N ARG A 55 -4.23 9.69 3.93
CA ARG A 55 -4.40 8.77 2.79
C ARG A 55 -4.34 7.31 3.19
N ALA A 56 -3.41 6.93 4.06
CA ALA A 56 -3.31 5.58 4.57
C ALA A 56 -4.58 5.15 5.34
N SER A 57 -5.16 6.05 6.14
CA SER A 57 -6.43 5.81 6.83
C SER A 57 -7.60 5.63 5.84
N GLU A 58 -7.71 6.45 4.80
CA GLU A 58 -8.73 6.27 3.74
C GLU A 58 -8.61 4.89 3.06
N TRP A 59 -7.37 4.46 2.76
CA TRP A 59 -7.13 3.14 2.18
C TRP A 59 -7.45 2.00 3.15
N LYS A 60 -7.14 2.17 4.45
CA LYS A 60 -7.50 1.22 5.50
C LYS A 60 -9.02 1.04 5.59
N GLU A 61 -9.79 2.12 5.58
CA GLU A 61 -11.25 2.06 5.62
C GLU A 61 -11.82 1.31 4.41
N LYS A 62 -11.32 1.61 3.19
CA LYS A 62 -11.72 0.88 1.98
C LYS A 62 -11.38 -0.61 2.06
N ALA A 63 -10.20 -0.95 2.58
CA ALA A 63 -9.81 -2.34 2.76
C ALA A 63 -10.75 -3.06 3.76
N LEU A 64 -11.06 -2.43 4.89
CA LEU A 64 -11.99 -2.98 5.89
C LEU A 64 -13.38 -3.22 5.31
N LEU A 65 -13.91 -2.28 4.50
CA LEU A 65 -15.19 -2.45 3.81
C LEU A 65 -15.14 -3.56 2.76
N ALA A 66 -14.02 -3.71 2.04
CA ALA A 66 -13.87 -4.77 1.05
C ALA A 66 -13.78 -6.16 1.70
N THR A 67 -13.28 -6.26 2.92
CA THR A 67 -13.10 -7.52 3.67
C THR A 67 -14.20 -7.80 4.69
N SER A 68 -15.18 -6.91 4.88
CA SER A 68 -16.30 -7.13 5.80
C SER A 68 -17.27 -8.20 5.27
N PRO A 69 -18.19 -8.73 6.10
CA PRO A 69 -19.24 -9.62 5.61
C PRO A 69 -20.03 -8.99 4.46
N GLY A 70 -20.12 -9.70 3.33
CA GLY A 70 -20.72 -9.19 2.09
C GLY A 70 -19.83 -8.25 1.27
N GLY A 71 -18.62 -7.92 1.76
CA GLY A 71 -17.63 -7.14 1.05
C GLY A 71 -17.06 -7.85 -0.18
N SER A 72 -16.55 -7.08 -1.14
CA SER A 72 -16.12 -7.59 -2.44
C SER A 72 -15.03 -8.65 -2.37
N THR A 73 -14.09 -8.55 -1.41
CA THR A 73 -13.03 -9.54 -1.24
C THR A 73 -13.59 -10.87 -0.75
N VAL A 74 -14.55 -10.83 0.18
CA VAL A 74 -15.21 -12.04 0.70
C VAL A 74 -16.02 -12.73 -0.40
N VAL A 75 -16.78 -11.94 -1.18
CA VAL A 75 -17.55 -12.46 -2.31
C VAL A 75 -16.64 -13.07 -3.36
N ASN A 76 -15.58 -12.37 -3.77
CA ASN A 76 -14.65 -12.87 -4.79
C ASN A 76 -13.89 -14.12 -4.34
N LEU A 77 -13.50 -14.19 -3.06
CA LEU A 77 -12.87 -15.38 -2.50
C LEU A 77 -13.84 -16.57 -2.47
N GLY A 78 -15.10 -16.36 -2.09
CA GLY A 78 -16.14 -17.40 -2.16
C GLY A 78 -16.30 -17.94 -3.58
N ARG A 79 -16.39 -17.04 -4.57
CA ARG A 79 -16.45 -17.43 -5.99
C ARG A 79 -15.23 -18.23 -6.44
N LEU A 80 -14.02 -17.82 -6.04
CA LEU A 80 -12.81 -18.59 -6.34
C LEU A 80 -12.90 -20.01 -5.79
N ILE A 81 -13.40 -20.17 -4.56
CA ILE A 81 -13.57 -21.49 -3.94
C ILE A 81 -14.59 -22.32 -4.71
N ASP A 82 -15.78 -21.78 -4.95
CA ASP A 82 -16.89 -22.54 -5.53
C ASP A 82 -16.70 -22.84 -7.01
N GLU A 83 -16.23 -21.85 -7.78
CA GLU A 83 -16.14 -21.91 -9.24
C GLU A 83 -14.82 -22.50 -9.75
N VAL A 84 -13.74 -22.47 -8.96
CA VAL A 84 -12.41 -22.95 -9.40
C VAL A 84 -11.92 -24.12 -8.56
N LEU A 85 -11.97 -24.01 -7.23
CA LEU A 85 -11.36 -25.02 -6.35
C LEU A 85 -12.26 -26.23 -6.10
N LEU A 86 -13.57 -26.01 -5.98
CA LEU A 86 -14.57 -27.06 -5.74
C LEU A 86 -15.32 -27.48 -7.01
N ALA A 87 -15.11 -26.78 -8.12
CA ALA A 87 -15.70 -27.14 -9.39
C ALA A 87 -15.27 -28.56 -9.76
N LYS A 88 -16.26 -29.45 -9.87
CA LYS A 88 -16.02 -30.80 -10.38
C LYS A 88 -15.60 -30.68 -11.83
N LYS A 89 -14.46 -31.29 -12.18
CA LYS A 89 -14.09 -31.47 -13.58
C LYS A 89 -15.19 -32.28 -14.25
N GLN A 90 -15.82 -31.70 -15.28
CA GLN A 90 -16.64 -32.45 -16.22
C GLN A 90 -15.75 -33.37 -17.04
#